data_AF-A0A943HIJ2-F1
#
_entry.id   AF-A0A943HIJ2-F1
#
_cell.length_a   1.000
_cell.length_b   1.000
_cell.length_c   1.000
_cell.angle_alpha   90.00
_cell.angle_beta   90.00
_cell.angle_gamma   90.00
#
_symmetry.space_group_name_H-M   'P 1'
#
loop_
_entity.id
_entity.type
_entity.pdbx_description
1 polymer ?
#
loop_
_entity_poly.entity_id
_entity_poly.type
_entity_poly.pdbx_seq_one_letter_code
_entity_poly.pdbx_strand_id
1 'polypeptide(L)'
;MPTQPQKRKINPLAIVAVILLVLAAGMLFLIFAPGPRMKWALSMGEKYLTECDYTQAVTMFSRAIRVDARSEPAYLGRAEAYIQLNQPAAAVEDLTFVIDELTTDDADVYIQRAEAYTMQGNTDAAQADLDTAASLGADTTAAEETLAALTPEPTPEPESTAAPEEEKAEHPREFRFHGTGNGDFFYDEDGRLTHITLDGYDLYIDYTDGKASAAFDEAQVNAMDDPHYILEIHEMTLKADGTIDTLFTYLPDVASYIEFNEDGLPSYFSIAQDDLGHLITYTRTEDGRLTMDSTQYVFGYIFDHVAEPVGEEFMVSAEGEVIY
;
A
#
# COMPACT_ATOMS: atom_id res chain seq x y z
N MET A 1 17.32 70.77 38.13
CA MET A 1 16.85 70.96 36.74
C MET A 1 16.48 69.59 36.18
N PRO A 2 15.29 69.38 35.58
CA PRO A 2 14.95 68.09 35.01
C PRO A 2 15.64 67.93 33.66
N THR A 3 16.34 66.82 33.47
CA THR A 3 16.94 66.43 32.18
C THR A 3 15.82 66.01 31.22
N GLN A 4 15.59 66.79 30.16
CA GLN A 4 14.67 66.38 29.09
C GLN A 4 15.21 65.11 28.39
N PRO A 5 14.35 64.11 28.10
CA PRO A 5 14.78 62.92 27.39
C PRO A 5 15.09 63.25 25.93
N GLN A 6 16.33 62.97 25.51
CA GLN A 6 16.75 63.09 24.11
C GLN A 6 15.88 62.18 23.22
N LYS A 7 15.04 62.78 22.37
CA LYS A 7 14.34 62.05 21.30
C LYS A 7 15.39 61.49 20.33
N ARG A 8 15.61 60.17 20.38
CA ARG A 8 16.43 59.45 19.39
C ARG A 8 15.82 59.64 18.00
N LYS A 9 16.54 60.34 17.12
CA LYS A 9 16.17 60.45 15.71
C LYS A 9 16.48 59.13 15.02
N ILE A 10 15.46 58.39 14.61
CA ILE A 10 15.62 57.12 13.89
C ILE A 10 16.15 57.45 12.49
N ASN A 11 17.25 56.80 12.09
CA ASN A 11 17.89 57.00 10.80
C ASN A 11 16.97 56.48 9.68
N PRO A 12 16.62 57.27 8.64
CA PRO A 12 15.77 56.81 7.55
C PRO A 12 16.31 55.55 6.84
N LEU A 13 17.63 55.37 6.79
CA LEU A 13 18.26 54.14 6.27
C LEU A 13 17.93 52.90 7.11
N ALA A 14 17.79 53.04 8.43
CA ALA A 14 17.42 51.93 9.29
C ALA A 14 15.95 51.52 9.07
N ILE A 15 15.08 52.47 8.76
CA ILE A 15 13.67 52.19 8.44
C ILE A 15 13.57 51.42 7.12
N VAL A 16 14.31 51.84 6.09
CA VAL A 16 14.35 51.14 4.79
C VAL A 16 14.92 49.72 4.94
N ALA A 17 15.98 49.54 5.73
CA ALA A 17 16.55 48.21 5.99
C ALA A 17 15.56 47.26 6.69
N VAL A 18 14.79 47.75 7.66
CA VAL A 18 13.74 46.96 8.32
C VAL A 18 12.62 46.59 7.35
N ILE A 19 12.18 47.53 6.50
CA ILE A 19 11.16 47.24 5.48
C ILE A 19 11.65 46.16 4.51
N LEU A 20 12.89 46.26 4.03
CA LEU A 20 13.47 45.25 3.13
C LEU A 20 13.58 43.88 3.80
N LEU A 21 13.94 43.82 5.09
CA LEU A 21 13.96 42.57 5.86
C LEU A 21 12.56 41.96 6.01
N VAL A 22 11.53 42.78 6.28
CA VAL A 22 10.15 42.32 6.39
C VAL A 22 9.62 41.84 5.03
N LEU A 23 9.95 42.53 3.94
CA LEU A 23 9.59 42.10 2.59
C LEU A 23 10.31 40.80 2.19
N ALA A 24 11.60 40.67 2.51
CA ALA A 24 12.36 39.44 2.26
C ALA A 24 11.82 38.27 3.10
N ALA A 25 11.47 38.50 4.36
CA ALA A 25 10.86 37.48 5.22
C ALA A 25 9.44 37.09 4.74
N GLY A 26 8.63 38.06 4.28
CA GLY A 26 7.33 37.80 3.67
C GLY A 26 7.44 37.02 2.36
N MET A 27 8.45 37.33 1.54
CA MET A 27 8.73 36.61 0.30
C MET A 27 9.24 35.18 0.58
N LEU A 28 10.09 35.00 1.60
CA LEU A 28 10.53 33.70 2.06
C LEU A 28 9.34 32.88 2.59
N PHE A 29 8.45 33.50 3.37
CA PHE A 29 7.23 32.87 3.85
C PHE A 29 6.33 32.42 2.68
N LEU A 30 6.19 33.22 1.62
CA LEU A 30 5.43 32.83 0.43
C LEU A 30 6.09 31.67 -0.35
N ILE A 31 7.42 31.63 -0.41
CA ILE A 31 8.17 30.51 -1.02
C ILE A 31 8.00 29.23 -0.19
N PHE A 32 7.86 29.33 1.14
CA PHE A 32 7.66 28.19 2.03
C PHE A 32 6.19 27.93 2.40
N ALA A 33 5.25 28.71 1.87
CA ALA A 33 3.82 28.56 2.18
C ALA A 33 3.27 27.24 1.61
N PRO A 34 2.57 26.41 2.41
CA PRO A 34 2.03 25.12 1.97
C PRO A 34 0.89 25.26 0.95
N GLY A 35 0.04 26.28 1.06
CA GLY A 35 -1.17 26.44 0.24
C GLY A 35 -0.96 26.42 -1.29
N PRO A 36 -0.04 27.21 -1.87
CA PRO A 36 0.19 27.21 -3.32
C PRO A 36 0.68 25.85 -3.86
N ARG A 37 1.40 25.07 -3.05
CA ARG A 37 1.92 23.75 -3.44
C ARG A 37 0.81 22.70 -3.47
N MET A 38 -0.08 22.72 -2.48
CA MET A 38 -1.22 21.81 -2.42
C MET A 38 -2.16 22.01 -3.60
N LYS A 39 -2.55 23.27 -3.88
CA LYS A 39 -3.46 23.56 -4.99
C LYS A 39 -2.90 23.14 -6.35
N TRP A 40 -1.59 23.30 -6.54
CA TRP A 40 -0.92 22.82 -7.75
C TRP A 40 -0.94 21.29 -7.84
N ALA A 41 -0.66 20.60 -6.73
CA ALA A 41 -0.67 19.14 -6.67
C ALA A 41 -2.06 18.55 -6.96
N LEU A 42 -3.12 19.08 -6.34
CA LEU A 42 -4.51 18.68 -6.61
C LEU A 42 -4.87 18.88 -8.09
N SER A 43 -4.58 20.07 -8.64
CA SER A 43 -4.87 20.37 -10.05
C SER A 43 -4.09 19.48 -11.03
N MET A 44 -2.86 19.09 -10.69
CA MET A 44 -2.11 18.14 -11.51
C MET A 44 -2.64 16.72 -11.36
N GLY A 45 -3.06 16.30 -10.16
CA GLY A 45 -3.72 15.01 -9.93
C GLY A 45 -4.98 14.85 -10.77
N GLU A 46 -5.88 15.84 -10.71
CA GLU A 46 -7.10 15.90 -11.54
C GLU A 46 -6.79 15.86 -13.04
N LYS A 47 -5.75 16.58 -13.46
CA LYS A 47 -5.31 16.57 -14.84
C LYS A 47 -4.87 15.16 -15.27
N TYR A 48 -4.07 14.49 -14.45
CA TYR A 48 -3.60 13.14 -14.74
C TYR A 48 -4.73 12.10 -14.74
N LEU A 49 -5.72 12.23 -13.84
CA LEU A 49 -6.96 11.43 -13.91
C LEU A 49 -7.66 11.59 -15.27
N THR A 50 -7.80 12.83 -15.73
CA THR A 50 -8.45 13.14 -17.02
C THR A 50 -7.63 12.61 -18.21
N GLU A 51 -6.31 12.55 -18.08
CA GLU A 51 -5.39 12.00 -19.09
C GLU A 51 -5.25 10.46 -18.99
N CYS A 52 -5.95 9.83 -18.04
CA CYS A 52 -5.85 8.40 -17.72
C CYS A 52 -4.44 7.93 -17.28
N ASP A 53 -3.59 8.86 -16.85
CA ASP A 53 -2.28 8.57 -16.27
C ASP A 53 -2.42 8.42 -14.75
N TYR A 54 -3.02 7.30 -14.36
CA TYR A 54 -3.45 7.07 -12.98
C TYR A 54 -2.26 6.96 -12.01
N THR A 55 -1.11 6.44 -12.45
CA THR A 55 0.11 6.38 -11.64
C THR A 55 0.62 7.79 -11.28
N GLN A 56 0.60 8.72 -12.24
CA GLN A 56 0.96 10.11 -11.96
C GLN A 56 -0.11 10.83 -11.15
N ALA A 57 -1.39 10.48 -11.32
CA ALA A 57 -2.46 11.00 -10.47
C ALA A 57 -2.24 10.62 -9.00
N VAL A 58 -1.99 9.34 -8.69
CA VAL A 58 -1.64 8.86 -7.34
C VAL A 58 -0.46 9.63 -6.78
N THR A 59 0.58 9.83 -7.59
CA THR A 59 1.77 10.59 -7.18
C THR A 59 1.42 12.01 -6.77
N MET A 60 0.63 12.72 -7.59
CA MET A 60 0.27 14.12 -7.33
C MET A 60 -0.66 14.27 -6.14
N PHE A 61 -1.66 13.39 -5.99
CA PHE A 61 -2.53 13.41 -4.81
C PHE A 61 -1.78 13.05 -3.53
N SER A 62 -0.84 12.10 -3.59
CA SER A 62 0.06 11.81 -2.46
C SER A 62 0.92 13.03 -2.10
N ARG A 63 1.30 13.88 -3.06
CA ARG A 63 1.96 15.16 -2.75
C ARG A 63 1.01 16.13 -2.03
N ALA A 64 -0.26 16.18 -2.43
CA ALA A 64 -1.25 17.03 -1.78
C ALA A 64 -1.48 16.60 -0.32
N ILE A 65 -1.60 15.29 -0.06
CA ILE A 65 -1.72 14.72 1.29
C ILE A 65 -0.50 15.07 2.16
N ARG A 66 0.72 15.03 1.61
CA ARG A 66 1.92 15.46 2.37
C ARG A 66 1.91 16.93 2.76
N VAL A 67 1.20 17.78 2.01
CA VAL A 67 1.08 19.20 2.34
C VAL A 67 -0.05 19.44 3.34
N ASP A 68 -1.14 18.69 3.21
CA ASP A 68 -2.27 18.67 4.15
C ASP A 68 -2.80 17.23 4.30
N ALA A 69 -2.46 16.62 5.43
CA ALA A 69 -2.82 15.25 5.75
C ALA A 69 -4.33 15.05 5.96
N ARG A 70 -5.13 16.13 5.95
CA ARG A 70 -6.59 16.07 6.06
C ARG A 70 -7.29 16.57 4.79
N SER A 71 -6.58 16.62 3.67
CA SER A 71 -7.14 17.06 2.38
C SER A 71 -8.04 15.98 1.78
N GLU A 72 -9.33 16.01 2.11
CA GLU A 72 -10.39 15.13 1.54
C GLU A 72 -10.31 15.01 0.00
N PRO A 73 -10.20 16.09 -0.80
CA PRO A 73 -10.10 15.96 -2.25
C PRO A 73 -8.87 15.18 -2.74
N ALA A 74 -7.81 15.13 -1.95
CA ALA A 74 -6.60 14.38 -2.31
C ALA A 74 -6.79 12.88 -2.09
N TYR A 75 -7.44 12.49 -0.99
CA TYR A 75 -7.78 11.10 -0.72
C TYR A 75 -8.80 10.58 -1.75
N LEU A 76 -9.85 11.34 -2.04
CA LEU A 76 -10.84 10.96 -3.06
C LEU A 76 -10.22 10.79 -4.45
N GLY A 77 -9.44 11.77 -4.90
CA GLY A 77 -8.78 11.68 -6.20
C GLY A 77 -7.74 10.55 -6.29
N ARG A 78 -7.09 10.20 -5.16
CA ARG A 78 -6.16 9.07 -5.11
C ARG A 78 -6.88 7.73 -5.11
N ALA A 79 -7.99 7.61 -4.40
CA ALA A 79 -8.85 6.43 -4.43
C ALA A 79 -9.40 6.17 -5.84
N GLU A 80 -9.88 7.20 -6.53
CA GLU A 80 -10.30 7.10 -7.93
C GLU A 80 -9.17 6.57 -8.82
N ALA A 81 -7.96 7.12 -8.68
CA ALA A 81 -6.81 6.63 -9.44
C ALA A 81 -6.47 5.15 -9.11
N TYR A 82 -6.60 4.74 -7.85
CA TYR A 82 -6.39 3.34 -7.44
C TYR A 82 -7.44 2.38 -8.01
N ILE A 83 -8.72 2.78 -8.05
CA ILE A 83 -9.78 2.02 -8.71
C ILE A 83 -9.42 1.81 -10.19
N GLN A 84 -8.99 2.87 -10.88
CA GLN A 84 -8.60 2.78 -12.29
C GLN A 84 -7.33 1.96 -12.53
N LEU A 85 -6.43 1.86 -11.54
CA LEU A 85 -5.26 1.00 -11.57
C LEU A 85 -5.55 -0.47 -11.18
N ASN A 86 -6.81 -0.82 -10.94
CA ASN A 86 -7.20 -2.13 -10.42
C ASN A 86 -6.53 -2.47 -9.08
N GLN A 87 -6.36 -1.45 -8.22
CA GLN A 87 -5.81 -1.54 -6.87
C GLN A 87 -6.90 -1.22 -5.82
N PRO A 88 -8.00 -1.99 -5.76
CA PRO A 88 -9.17 -1.61 -4.95
C PRO A 88 -8.89 -1.61 -3.43
N ALA A 89 -7.91 -2.36 -2.93
CA ALA A 89 -7.53 -2.33 -1.51
C ALA A 89 -7.02 -0.96 -1.05
N ALA A 90 -6.14 -0.34 -1.84
CA ALA A 90 -5.63 0.99 -1.55
C ALA A 90 -6.74 2.07 -1.66
N ALA A 91 -7.67 1.89 -2.59
CA ALA A 91 -8.84 2.77 -2.71
C ALA A 91 -9.76 2.68 -1.47
N VAL A 92 -10.03 1.47 -0.97
CA VAL A 92 -10.83 1.24 0.24
C VAL A 92 -10.21 1.93 1.45
N GLU A 93 -8.89 1.86 1.61
CA GLU A 93 -8.17 2.52 2.71
C GLU A 93 -8.37 4.04 2.67
N ASP A 94 -8.13 4.67 1.51
CA ASP A 94 -8.30 6.11 1.33
C ASP A 94 -9.75 6.56 1.59
N LEU A 95 -10.73 5.82 1.07
CA LEU A 95 -12.15 6.14 1.25
C LEU A 95 -12.61 5.93 2.70
N THR A 96 -12.08 4.90 3.37
CA THR A 96 -12.36 4.67 4.80
C THR A 96 -11.78 5.78 5.66
N PHE A 97 -10.58 6.27 5.34
CA PHE A 97 -10.03 7.44 6.02
C PHE A 97 -10.91 8.69 5.84
N VAL A 98 -11.45 8.92 4.63
CA VAL A 98 -12.38 10.05 4.41
C VAL A 98 -13.65 9.89 5.26
N ILE A 99 -14.23 8.69 5.29
CA ILE A 99 -15.46 8.40 6.05
C ILE A 99 -15.23 8.54 7.56
N ASP A 100 -14.21 7.88 8.10
CA ASP A 100 -14.03 7.73 9.55
C ASP A 100 -13.27 8.91 10.17
N GLU A 101 -12.18 9.35 9.52
CA GLU A 101 -11.23 10.32 10.12
C GLU A 101 -11.51 11.76 9.69
N LEU A 102 -12.00 11.96 8.46
CA LEU A 102 -12.41 13.28 7.96
C LEU A 102 -13.90 13.54 8.19
N THR A 103 -14.68 12.49 8.50
CA THR A 103 -16.12 12.56 8.77
C THR A 103 -16.87 13.23 7.64
N THR A 104 -17.06 12.51 6.53
CA THR A 104 -17.88 12.98 5.41
C THR A 104 -19.30 12.42 5.49
N ASP A 105 -20.28 13.22 5.09
CA ASP A 105 -21.66 12.78 4.82
C ASP A 105 -21.94 12.71 3.30
N ASP A 106 -20.88 12.76 2.49
CA ASP A 106 -20.97 12.65 1.04
C ASP A 106 -21.24 11.20 0.62
N ALA A 107 -22.43 10.99 0.06
CA ALA A 107 -22.90 9.70 -0.39
C ALA A 107 -22.05 9.12 -1.54
N ASP A 108 -21.37 9.96 -2.32
CA ASP A 108 -20.51 9.53 -3.43
C ASP A 108 -19.29 8.76 -2.92
N VAL A 109 -18.82 9.05 -1.71
CA VAL A 109 -17.67 8.35 -1.09
C VAL A 109 -18.03 6.90 -0.76
N TYR A 110 -19.25 6.66 -0.30
CA TYR A 110 -19.77 5.31 -0.07
C TYR A 110 -19.96 4.55 -1.38
N ILE A 111 -20.43 5.21 -2.45
CA ILE A 111 -20.55 4.58 -3.78
C ILE A 111 -19.17 4.17 -4.31
N GLN A 112 -18.16 5.04 -4.23
CA GLN A 112 -16.80 4.71 -4.66
C GLN A 112 -16.21 3.55 -3.85
N ARG A 113 -16.50 3.48 -2.54
CA ARG A 113 -15.99 2.39 -1.70
C ARG A 113 -16.72 1.09 -1.99
N ALA A 114 -18.02 1.14 -2.27
CA ALA A 114 -18.78 0.00 -2.76
C ALA A 114 -18.25 -0.52 -4.10
N GLU A 115 -17.87 0.36 -5.04
CA GLU A 115 -17.21 -0.03 -6.29
C GLU A 115 -15.90 -0.78 -6.02
N ALA A 116 -15.06 -0.25 -5.14
CA ALA A 116 -13.80 -0.91 -4.78
C ALA A 116 -14.03 -2.26 -4.08
N TYR A 117 -15.01 -2.38 -3.17
CA TYR A 117 -15.40 -3.67 -2.57
C TYR A 117 -15.95 -4.66 -3.60
N THR A 118 -16.72 -4.17 -4.57
CA THR A 118 -17.24 -4.98 -5.68
C THR A 118 -16.10 -5.56 -6.50
N MET A 119 -15.05 -4.77 -6.79
CA MET A 119 -13.84 -5.23 -7.48
C MET A 119 -13.04 -6.26 -6.67
N GLN A 120 -13.11 -6.22 -5.33
CA GLN A 120 -12.52 -7.24 -4.46
C GLN A 120 -13.36 -8.51 -4.35
N GLY A 121 -14.58 -8.52 -4.88
CA GLY A 121 -15.56 -9.60 -4.66
C GLY A 121 -16.21 -9.58 -3.29
N ASN A 122 -16.02 -8.53 -2.49
CA ASN A 122 -16.67 -8.36 -1.20
C ASN A 122 -18.07 -7.77 -1.37
N THR A 123 -19.00 -8.61 -1.84
CA THR A 123 -20.36 -8.19 -2.20
C THR A 123 -21.18 -7.71 -1.01
N ASP A 124 -20.94 -8.27 0.18
CA ASP A 124 -21.65 -7.89 1.41
C ASP A 124 -21.27 -6.48 1.87
N ALA A 125 -19.96 -6.15 1.87
CA ALA A 125 -19.51 -4.81 2.20
C ALA A 125 -19.94 -3.79 1.14
N ALA A 126 -19.90 -4.16 -0.14
CA ALA A 126 -20.40 -3.32 -1.22
C ALA A 126 -21.89 -3.00 -1.04
N GLN A 127 -22.73 -3.99 -0.74
CA GLN A 127 -24.16 -3.76 -0.50
C GLN A 127 -24.40 -2.85 0.70
N ALA A 128 -23.65 -3.03 1.79
CA ALA A 128 -23.80 -2.19 2.99
C ALA A 128 -23.45 -0.71 2.72
N ASP A 129 -22.42 -0.44 1.93
CA ASP A 129 -22.06 0.92 1.52
C ASP A 129 -23.10 1.51 0.56
N LEU A 130 -23.67 0.72 -0.36
CA LEU A 130 -24.78 1.17 -1.22
C LEU A 130 -26.05 1.48 -0.43
N ASP A 131 -26.41 0.65 0.55
CA ASP A 131 -27.55 0.92 1.44
C ASP A 131 -27.35 2.24 2.20
N THR A 132 -26.11 2.50 2.63
CA THR A 132 -25.74 3.75 3.31
C THR A 132 -25.85 4.94 2.35
N ALA A 133 -25.29 4.84 1.14
CA ALA A 133 -25.38 5.88 0.12
C ALA A 133 -26.83 6.20 -0.27
N ALA A 134 -27.67 5.17 -0.43
CA ALA A 134 -29.09 5.31 -0.70
C ALA A 134 -29.82 6.01 0.46
N SER A 135 -29.46 5.71 1.71
CA SER A 135 -30.01 6.39 2.89
C SER A 135 -29.64 7.88 2.97
N LEU A 136 -28.49 8.25 2.40
CA LEU A 136 -28.02 9.62 2.24
C LEU A 136 -28.63 10.32 1.00
N GLY A 137 -29.36 9.58 0.16
CA GLY A 137 -30.11 10.09 -0.98
C GLY A 137 -29.41 10.01 -2.33
N ALA A 138 -28.33 9.23 -2.45
CA ALA A 138 -27.68 8.98 -3.74
C ALA A 138 -28.46 7.99 -4.62
N ASP A 139 -28.22 8.06 -5.92
CA ASP A 139 -28.72 7.09 -6.90
C ASP A 139 -27.73 5.93 -7.02
N THR A 140 -28.07 4.81 -6.39
CA THR A 140 -27.25 3.59 -6.34
C THR A 140 -27.55 2.63 -7.49
N THR A 141 -28.51 2.93 -8.36
CA THR A 141 -29.04 1.99 -9.36
C THR A 141 -27.94 1.34 -10.22
N ALA A 142 -27.00 2.14 -10.71
CA ALA A 142 -25.91 1.64 -11.56
C ALA A 142 -24.92 0.74 -10.80
N ALA A 143 -24.61 1.09 -9.55
CA ALA A 143 -23.71 0.30 -8.72
C ALA A 143 -24.39 -1.01 -8.26
N GLU A 144 -25.69 -0.98 -7.94
CA GLU A 144 -26.49 -2.15 -7.63
C GLU A 144 -26.61 -3.12 -8.82
N GLU A 145 -26.79 -2.61 -10.04
CA GLU A 145 -26.78 -3.43 -11.26
C GLU A 145 -25.43 -4.13 -11.47
N THR A 146 -24.33 -3.41 -11.18
CA THR A 146 -22.96 -3.94 -11.30
C THR A 146 -22.71 -5.03 -10.26
N LEU A 147 -23.17 -4.83 -9.02
CA LEU A 147 -23.10 -5.81 -7.94
C LEU A 147 -23.95 -7.05 -8.23
N ALA A 148 -25.19 -6.86 -8.71
CA ALA A 148 -26.11 -7.92 -9.07
C ALA A 148 -25.61 -8.80 -10.23
N ALA A 149 -24.81 -8.24 -11.14
CA ALA A 149 -24.18 -9.01 -12.21
C ALA A 149 -23.13 -10.01 -11.71
N LEU A 150 -22.57 -9.80 -10.52
CA LEU A 150 -21.57 -10.68 -9.89
C LEU A 150 -22.21 -11.74 -8.98
N THR A 151 -23.43 -11.50 -8.50
CA THR A 151 -24.19 -12.47 -7.70
C THR A 151 -25.22 -13.19 -8.59
N PRO A 152 -25.03 -14.47 -8.97
CA PRO A 152 -26.07 -15.17 -9.73
C PRO A 152 -27.35 -15.26 -8.90
N GLU A 153 -28.50 -14.86 -9.49
CA GLU A 153 -29.78 -14.99 -8.80
C GLU A 153 -30.03 -16.44 -8.33
N PRO A 154 -30.56 -16.64 -7.11
CA PRO A 154 -30.88 -17.97 -6.62
C PRO A 154 -32.00 -18.55 -7.49
N THR A 155 -31.63 -19.49 -8.37
CA THR A 155 -32.59 -20.33 -9.07
C THR A 155 -33.34 -21.17 -8.03
N PRO A 156 -34.69 -21.20 -8.00
CA PRO A 156 -35.40 -22.02 -7.02
C PRO A 156 -35.13 -23.50 -7.29
N GLU A 157 -34.37 -24.14 -6.41
CA GLU A 157 -34.03 -25.57 -6.49
C GLU A 157 -35.27 -26.47 -6.32
N PRO A 158 -35.46 -27.50 -7.17
CA PRO A 158 -36.34 -28.61 -6.85
C PRO A 158 -35.67 -29.58 -5.88
N GLU A 159 -36.49 -30.11 -4.99
CA GLU A 159 -36.21 -31.03 -3.87
C GLU A 159 -35.02 -32.01 -4.05
N SER A 160 -34.06 -31.88 -3.12
CA SER A 160 -33.37 -32.96 -2.39
C SER A 160 -33.38 -34.35 -3.02
N THR A 161 -32.30 -34.70 -3.71
CA THR A 161 -31.75 -36.06 -3.68
C THR A 161 -30.23 -36.06 -3.73
N ALA A 162 -29.65 -36.65 -2.68
CA ALA A 162 -28.32 -37.25 -2.58
C ALA A 162 -27.11 -36.30 -2.74
N ALA A 163 -26.44 -36.09 -1.60
CA ALA A 163 -25.09 -35.57 -1.52
C ALA A 163 -24.12 -36.35 -2.43
N PRO A 164 -23.22 -35.68 -3.16
CA PRO A 164 -21.94 -36.26 -3.51
C PRO A 164 -20.99 -36.09 -2.32
N GLU A 165 -20.33 -37.18 -1.99
CA GLU A 165 -19.24 -37.27 -1.02
C GLU A 165 -18.20 -36.18 -1.32
N GLU A 166 -17.92 -35.31 -0.35
CA GLU A 166 -16.75 -34.43 -0.40
C GLU A 166 -15.50 -35.30 -0.41
N GLU A 167 -14.92 -35.41 -1.60
CA GLU A 167 -13.58 -35.91 -1.81
C GLU A 167 -12.62 -34.99 -1.05
N LYS A 168 -12.09 -35.52 0.05
CA LYS A 168 -11.07 -34.91 0.89
C LYS A 168 -9.82 -34.67 0.04
N ALA A 169 -9.73 -33.53 -0.61
CA ALA A 169 -8.52 -33.09 -1.29
C ALA A 169 -7.56 -32.52 -0.22
N GLU A 170 -6.60 -33.35 0.17
CA GLU A 170 -5.41 -32.93 0.91
C GLU A 170 -4.60 -31.98 0.01
N HIS A 171 -4.76 -30.67 0.21
CA HIS A 171 -3.96 -29.68 -0.50
C HIS A 171 -2.76 -29.24 0.34
N PRO A 172 -1.58 -29.05 -0.27
CA PRO A 172 -0.35 -28.61 0.39
C PRO A 172 -0.55 -27.27 1.12
N ARG A 173 0.30 -27.00 2.11
CA ARG A 173 0.21 -25.81 2.98
C ARG A 173 0.48 -24.53 2.19
N GLU A 174 -0.48 -24.02 1.42
CA GLU A 174 -0.31 -22.76 0.69
C GLU A 174 -0.50 -21.55 1.61
N PHE A 175 0.43 -20.60 1.58
CA PHE A 175 0.28 -19.31 2.24
C PHE A 175 0.24 -18.22 1.18
N ARG A 176 -0.83 -17.43 1.16
CA ARG A 176 -1.07 -16.37 0.17
C ARG A 176 -1.19 -15.02 0.86
N PHE A 177 -0.56 -14.00 0.28
CA PHE A 177 -0.74 -12.62 0.70
C PHE A 177 -1.01 -11.72 -0.53
N HIS A 178 -1.99 -10.84 -0.37
CA HIS A 178 -2.45 -9.90 -1.40
C HIS A 178 -2.32 -8.47 -0.87
N GLY A 179 -1.64 -7.59 -1.61
CA GLY A 179 -1.31 -6.22 -1.20
C GLY A 179 -0.34 -5.52 -2.14
N THR A 180 0.41 -4.53 -1.63
CA THR A 180 1.55 -3.92 -2.35
C THR A 180 2.76 -4.86 -2.22
N GLY A 181 3.13 -5.53 -3.31
CA GLY A 181 4.03 -6.68 -3.32
C GLY A 181 3.25 -7.95 -2.97
N ASN A 182 2.79 -8.66 -4.00
CA ASN A 182 1.97 -9.87 -3.87
C ASN A 182 2.82 -11.13 -3.86
N GLY A 183 2.34 -12.21 -3.24
CA GLY A 183 3.06 -13.48 -3.32
C GLY A 183 2.38 -14.67 -2.66
N ASP A 184 2.88 -15.85 -3.03
CA ASP A 184 2.46 -17.14 -2.52
C ASP A 184 3.69 -17.97 -2.08
N PHE A 185 3.55 -18.72 -0.99
CA PHE A 185 4.52 -19.72 -0.55
C PHE A 185 3.94 -21.11 -0.75
N PHE A 186 4.68 -21.97 -1.44
CA PHE A 186 4.26 -23.33 -1.75
C PHE A 186 5.18 -24.35 -1.07
N TYR A 187 4.56 -25.45 -0.64
CA TYR A 187 5.22 -26.50 0.14
C TYR A 187 4.93 -27.87 -0.48
N ASP A 188 5.87 -28.80 -0.31
CA ASP A 188 5.65 -30.20 -0.68
C ASP A 188 4.80 -30.95 0.36
N GLU A 189 4.49 -32.23 0.08
CA GLU A 189 3.74 -33.12 0.98
C GLU A 189 4.43 -33.33 2.34
N ASP A 190 5.76 -33.18 2.39
CA ASP A 190 6.57 -33.28 3.60
C ASP A 190 6.61 -31.96 4.38
N GLY A 191 5.98 -30.90 3.86
CA GLY A 191 5.91 -29.57 4.47
C GLY A 191 7.18 -28.73 4.28
N ARG A 192 8.01 -29.04 3.29
CA ARG A 192 9.18 -28.21 2.92
C ARG A 192 8.79 -27.16 1.91
N LEU A 193 9.27 -25.93 2.11
CA LEU A 193 9.11 -24.84 1.16
C LEU A 193 9.79 -25.19 -0.16
N THR A 194 9.06 -25.13 -1.27
CA THR A 194 9.55 -25.47 -2.62
C THR A 194 9.54 -24.29 -3.56
N HIS A 195 8.61 -23.35 -3.38
CA HIS A 195 8.43 -22.24 -4.31
C HIS A 195 7.91 -20.99 -3.60
N ILE A 196 8.39 -19.83 -4.01
CA ILE A 196 7.86 -18.54 -3.60
C ILE A 196 7.59 -17.71 -4.85
N THR A 197 6.37 -17.20 -5.00
CA THR A 197 6.07 -16.13 -5.97
C THR A 197 6.17 -14.79 -5.25
N LEU A 198 6.90 -13.83 -5.81
CA LEU A 198 7.04 -12.48 -5.28
C LEU A 198 6.93 -11.48 -6.42
N ASP A 199 5.87 -10.70 -6.40
CA ASP A 199 5.57 -9.63 -7.36
C ASP A 199 5.69 -10.05 -8.83
N GLY A 200 5.23 -11.28 -9.11
CA GLY A 200 5.29 -11.88 -10.45
C GLY A 200 6.60 -12.58 -10.80
N TYR A 201 7.57 -12.61 -9.88
CA TYR A 201 8.82 -13.37 -10.02
C TYR A 201 8.78 -14.66 -9.22
N ASP A 202 9.43 -15.67 -9.77
CA ASP A 202 9.40 -17.04 -9.32
C ASP A 202 10.75 -17.40 -8.67
N LEU A 203 10.71 -17.79 -7.39
CA LEU A 203 11.88 -18.22 -6.62
C LEU A 203 11.71 -19.67 -6.17
N TYR A 204 12.53 -20.56 -6.74
CA TYR A 204 12.50 -21.98 -6.45
C TYR A 204 13.47 -22.36 -5.34
N ILE A 205 13.05 -23.28 -4.47
CA ILE A 205 13.84 -23.81 -3.37
C ILE A 205 14.15 -25.29 -3.61
N ASP A 206 15.43 -25.60 -3.71
CA ASP A 206 15.95 -26.95 -3.86
C ASP A 206 16.65 -27.41 -2.59
N TYR A 207 16.54 -28.72 -2.27
CA TYR A 207 17.25 -29.33 -1.16
C TYR A 207 18.28 -30.33 -1.66
N THR A 208 19.55 -29.98 -1.54
CA THR A 208 20.67 -30.88 -1.89
C THR A 208 21.46 -31.22 -0.63
N ASP A 209 21.71 -32.51 -0.39
CA ASP A 209 22.41 -33.00 0.80
C ASP A 209 21.79 -32.50 2.13
N GLY A 210 20.47 -32.33 2.13
CA GLY A 210 19.70 -31.85 3.29
C GLY A 210 19.82 -30.35 3.57
N LYS A 211 20.37 -29.56 2.64
CA LYS A 211 20.46 -28.10 2.76
C LYS A 211 19.64 -27.42 1.67
N ALA A 212 18.88 -26.41 2.05
CA ALA A 212 18.15 -25.57 1.12
C ALA A 212 19.11 -24.68 0.32
N SER A 213 18.79 -24.49 -0.95
CA SER A 213 19.33 -23.47 -1.85
C SER A 213 18.16 -22.84 -2.59
N ALA A 214 18.26 -21.56 -2.92
CA ALA A 214 17.22 -20.83 -3.61
C ALA A 214 17.77 -20.26 -4.93
N ALA A 215 16.93 -20.21 -5.97
CA ALA A 215 17.27 -19.61 -7.25
C ALA A 215 16.02 -19.04 -7.94
N PHE A 216 16.16 -17.86 -8.55
CA PHE A 216 15.11 -17.29 -9.39
C PHE A 216 14.97 -18.09 -10.68
N ASP A 217 13.78 -18.04 -11.28
CA ASP A 217 13.51 -18.65 -12.58
C ASP A 217 14.50 -18.16 -13.64
N GLU A 218 15.20 -19.10 -14.28
CA GLU A 218 16.24 -18.77 -15.27
C GLU A 218 15.67 -18.00 -16.46
N ALA A 219 14.43 -18.25 -16.88
CA ALA A 219 13.84 -17.54 -18.01
C ALA A 219 13.53 -16.08 -17.64
N GLN A 220 13.06 -15.82 -16.42
CA GLN A 220 12.84 -14.46 -15.90
C GLN A 220 14.17 -13.70 -15.77
N VAL A 221 15.20 -14.35 -15.21
CA VAL A 221 16.54 -13.75 -15.11
C VAL A 221 17.12 -13.41 -16.49
N ASN A 222 16.97 -14.30 -17.47
CA ASN A 222 17.48 -14.08 -18.82
C ASN A 222 16.67 -13.06 -19.64
N ALA A 223 15.42 -12.79 -19.25
CA ALA A 223 14.56 -11.80 -19.90
C ALA A 223 14.83 -10.36 -19.42
N MET A 224 15.67 -10.17 -18.40
CA MET A 224 16.07 -8.84 -17.93
C MET A 224 17.06 -8.20 -18.92
N ASP A 225 16.53 -7.32 -19.77
CA ASP A 225 17.30 -6.58 -20.76
C ASP A 225 18.01 -5.34 -20.19
N ASP A 226 17.69 -4.92 -18.95
CA ASP A 226 18.25 -3.73 -18.30
C ASP A 226 19.23 -4.11 -17.17
N PRO A 227 20.50 -3.66 -17.22
CA PRO A 227 21.48 -3.95 -16.16
C PRO A 227 21.19 -3.27 -14.81
N HIS A 228 20.22 -2.36 -14.73
CA HIS A 228 19.80 -1.72 -13.48
C HIS A 228 18.77 -2.52 -12.69
N TYR A 229 18.07 -3.45 -13.33
CA TYR A 229 17.09 -4.31 -12.69
C TYR A 229 17.72 -5.68 -12.46
N ILE A 230 17.81 -6.10 -11.20
CA ILE A 230 18.41 -7.38 -10.81
C ILE A 230 17.40 -8.25 -10.06
N LEU A 231 17.42 -9.54 -10.35
CA LEU A 231 16.82 -10.60 -9.55
C LEU A 231 17.97 -11.29 -8.84
N GLU A 232 18.16 -10.98 -7.57
CA GLU A 232 19.28 -11.49 -6.80
C GLU A 232 18.83 -11.89 -5.39
N ILE A 233 19.38 -12.99 -4.91
CA ILE A 233 19.29 -13.38 -3.50
C ILE A 233 20.50 -12.76 -2.81
N HIS A 234 20.27 -11.67 -2.08
CA HIS A 234 21.35 -10.96 -1.40
C HIS A 234 21.92 -11.77 -0.24
N GLU A 235 21.02 -12.31 0.59
CA GLU A 235 21.40 -13.10 1.75
C GLU A 235 20.40 -14.24 1.96
N MET A 236 20.92 -15.40 2.33
CA MET A 236 20.12 -16.55 2.72
C MET A 236 20.87 -17.28 3.83
N THR A 237 20.20 -17.48 4.96
CA THR A 237 20.76 -18.23 6.09
C THR A 237 19.97 -19.52 6.32
N LEU A 238 20.63 -20.51 6.91
CA LEU A 238 20.07 -21.83 7.14
C LEU A 238 20.05 -22.17 8.62
N LYS A 239 18.99 -22.87 9.03
CA LYS A 239 18.90 -23.50 10.34
C LYS A 239 19.85 -24.69 10.46
N ALA A 240 20.01 -25.20 11.67
CA ALA A 240 20.87 -26.36 11.94
C ALA A 240 20.41 -27.63 11.20
N ASP A 241 19.12 -27.74 10.88
CA ASP A 241 18.53 -28.85 10.13
C ASP A 241 18.63 -28.69 8.60
N GLY A 242 19.18 -27.56 8.13
CA GLY A 242 19.38 -27.24 6.73
C GLY A 242 18.19 -26.60 6.03
N THR A 243 17.10 -26.32 6.74
CA THR A 243 15.98 -25.49 6.24
C THR A 243 16.34 -24.01 6.24
N ILE A 244 15.58 -23.20 5.52
CA ILE A 244 15.79 -21.75 5.45
C ILE A 244 15.48 -21.12 6.82
N ASP A 245 16.36 -20.24 7.27
CA ASP A 245 16.17 -19.43 8.48
C ASP A 245 15.74 -18.01 8.10
N THR A 246 16.55 -17.33 7.31
CA THR A 246 16.22 -16.02 6.72
C THR A 246 16.51 -15.98 5.22
N LEU A 247 15.77 -15.14 4.50
CA LEU A 247 15.92 -14.92 3.08
C LEU A 247 15.76 -13.43 2.77
N PHE A 248 16.73 -12.85 2.07
CA PHE A 248 16.71 -11.46 1.63
C PHE A 248 16.98 -11.39 0.12
N THR A 249 16.07 -10.77 -0.62
CA THR A 249 16.10 -10.72 -2.09
C THR A 249 15.95 -9.29 -2.61
N TYR A 250 16.60 -9.03 -3.74
CA TYR A 250 16.38 -7.86 -4.58
C TYR A 250 15.64 -8.29 -5.84
N LEU A 251 14.55 -7.58 -6.11
CA LEU A 251 13.79 -7.60 -7.33
C LEU A 251 13.85 -6.19 -7.96
N PRO A 252 13.48 -6.03 -9.23
CA PRO A 252 13.64 -4.77 -9.98
C PRO A 252 13.20 -3.50 -9.25
N ASP A 253 12.08 -3.53 -8.52
CA ASP A 253 11.53 -2.37 -7.82
C ASP A 253 11.23 -2.66 -6.34
N VAL A 254 11.70 -3.82 -5.85
CA VAL A 254 11.28 -4.39 -4.57
C VAL A 254 12.45 -5.08 -3.87
N ALA A 255 12.71 -4.74 -2.62
CA ALA A 255 13.54 -5.52 -1.72
C ALA A 255 12.66 -6.27 -0.72
N SER A 256 12.92 -7.56 -0.49
CA SER A 256 12.09 -8.38 0.40
C SER A 256 12.94 -9.16 1.40
N TYR A 257 12.53 -9.15 2.67
CA TYR A 257 13.18 -9.87 3.77
C TYR A 257 12.17 -10.78 4.46
N ILE A 258 12.52 -12.06 4.63
CA ILE A 258 11.64 -13.12 5.14
C ILE A 258 12.36 -13.89 6.25
N GLU A 259 11.68 -14.10 7.38
CA GLU A 259 12.13 -14.99 8.46
C GLU A 259 11.18 -16.18 8.60
N PHE A 260 11.74 -17.37 8.80
CA PHE A 260 10.99 -18.62 8.94
C PHE A 260 11.09 -19.17 10.37
N ASN A 261 9.97 -19.62 10.95
CA ASN A 261 9.95 -20.27 12.27
C ASN A 261 10.53 -21.70 12.25
N GLU A 262 10.54 -22.36 13.40
CA GLU A 262 11.04 -23.74 13.56
C GLU A 262 10.34 -24.77 12.65
N ASP A 263 9.08 -24.50 12.24
CA ASP A 263 8.32 -25.38 11.34
C ASP A 263 8.58 -25.08 9.85
N GLY A 264 9.49 -24.15 9.54
CA GLY A 264 9.81 -23.74 8.16
C GLY A 264 8.74 -22.84 7.54
N LEU A 265 7.84 -22.28 8.34
CA LEU A 265 6.76 -21.40 7.88
C LEU A 265 7.17 -19.92 8.07
N PRO A 266 6.76 -19.00 7.18
CA PRO A 266 7.06 -17.58 7.33
C PRO A 266 6.49 -17.09 8.65
N SER A 267 7.31 -16.35 9.40
CA SER A 267 6.99 -15.83 10.72
C SER A 267 7.04 -14.31 10.76
N TYR A 268 7.95 -13.73 9.98
CA TYR A 268 8.08 -12.30 9.73
C TYR A 268 8.39 -12.10 8.26
N PHE A 269 7.81 -11.08 7.65
CA PHE A 269 8.05 -10.74 6.27
C PHE A 269 7.96 -9.23 6.08
N SER A 270 8.93 -8.64 5.37
CA SER A 270 8.93 -7.22 5.06
C SER A 270 9.33 -6.91 3.64
N ILE A 271 8.61 -5.99 3.01
CA ILE A 271 8.83 -5.55 1.63
C ILE A 271 9.11 -4.05 1.61
N ALA A 272 10.15 -3.62 0.91
CA ALA A 272 10.46 -2.24 0.61
C ALA A 272 10.37 -1.97 -0.90
N GLN A 273 9.58 -0.97 -1.32
CA GLN A 273 9.43 -0.59 -2.73
C GLN A 273 10.08 0.76 -3.03
N ASP A 274 10.86 0.82 -4.12
CA ASP A 274 11.67 1.99 -4.48
C ASP A 274 10.83 3.22 -4.90
N ASP A 275 9.67 3.00 -5.49
CA ASP A 275 8.88 4.09 -6.10
C ASP A 275 8.05 4.91 -5.12
N LEU A 276 7.66 4.33 -3.97
CA LEU A 276 6.82 5.01 -2.99
C LEU A 276 7.40 5.07 -1.57
N GLY A 277 8.53 4.41 -1.30
CA GLY A 277 9.16 4.43 0.03
C GLY A 277 8.23 3.86 1.08
N HIS A 278 7.73 2.64 0.87
CA HIS A 278 6.89 1.92 1.82
C HIS A 278 7.62 0.68 2.33
N LEU A 279 7.63 0.48 3.65
CA LEU A 279 7.97 -0.78 4.30
C LEU A 279 6.68 -1.41 4.81
N ILE A 280 6.32 -2.55 4.24
CA ILE A 280 5.15 -3.31 4.68
C ILE A 280 5.65 -4.48 5.51
N THR A 281 5.04 -4.70 6.66
CA THR A 281 5.40 -5.78 7.58
C THR A 281 4.23 -6.73 7.78
N TYR A 282 4.50 -8.03 7.73
CA TYR A 282 3.53 -9.07 8.01
C TYR A 282 4.07 -9.99 9.11
N THR A 283 3.19 -10.36 10.06
CA THR A 283 3.49 -11.33 11.13
C THR A 283 2.53 -12.49 11.09
N ARG A 284 3.02 -13.67 11.46
CA ARG A 284 2.18 -14.87 11.58
C ARG A 284 1.34 -14.83 12.87
N THR A 285 0.03 -14.90 12.73
CA THR A 285 -0.94 -14.98 13.84
C THR A 285 -1.01 -16.38 14.47
N GLU A 286 -1.62 -16.48 15.66
CA GLU A 286 -1.73 -17.76 16.39
C GLU A 286 -2.52 -18.85 15.64
N ASP A 287 -3.47 -18.46 14.79
CA ASP A 287 -4.22 -19.35 13.89
C ASP A 287 -3.44 -19.72 12.61
N GLY A 288 -2.21 -19.21 12.48
CA GLY A 288 -1.26 -19.57 11.46
C GLY A 288 -1.29 -18.71 10.21
N ARG A 289 -2.15 -17.69 10.12
CA ARG A 289 -2.26 -16.78 8.98
C ARG A 289 -1.14 -15.73 9.01
N LEU A 290 -0.83 -15.10 7.88
CA LEU A 290 -0.02 -13.88 7.88
C LEU A 290 -0.97 -12.67 7.85
N THR A 291 -0.81 -11.76 8.81
CA THR A 291 -1.55 -10.48 8.85
C THR A 291 -0.60 -9.34 8.57
N MET A 292 -1.04 -8.36 7.78
CA MET A 292 -0.30 -7.11 7.61
C MET A 292 -0.39 -6.33 8.92
N ASP A 293 0.76 -6.06 9.53
CA ASP A 293 0.82 -5.34 10.81
C ASP A 293 0.89 -3.83 10.62
N SER A 294 1.64 -3.39 9.61
CA SER A 294 1.82 -1.97 9.32
C SER A 294 2.35 -1.71 7.91
N THR A 295 1.99 -0.55 7.37
CA THR A 295 2.62 0.05 6.19
C THR A 295 3.29 1.35 6.62
N GLN A 296 4.63 1.34 6.70
CA GLN A 296 5.41 2.49 7.13
C GLN A 296 5.98 3.23 5.91
N TYR A 297 5.98 4.56 5.93
CA TYR A 297 6.72 5.34 4.94
C TYR A 297 8.21 5.35 5.30
N VAL A 298 9.05 4.68 4.51
CA VAL A 298 10.50 4.69 4.64
C VAL A 298 11.10 5.51 3.50
N PHE A 299 11.64 6.69 3.84
CA PHE A 299 12.48 7.44 2.92
C PHE A 299 13.90 6.87 2.95
N GLY A 300 14.24 6.07 1.94
CA GLY A 300 15.60 5.62 1.64
C GLY A 300 15.76 5.50 0.14
N TYR A 301 16.86 6.00 -0.41
CA TYR A 301 17.29 5.59 -1.74
C TYR A 301 17.85 4.18 -1.58
N ILE A 302 17.26 3.15 -2.22
CA ILE A 302 17.94 1.86 -2.40
C ILE A 302 19.00 2.06 -3.50
N PHE A 303 20.04 2.83 -3.18
CA PHE A 303 21.30 2.77 -3.89
C PHE A 303 22.30 2.12 -2.95
N ASP A 304 22.95 1.06 -3.44
CA ASP A 304 24.08 0.34 -2.81
C ASP A 304 23.74 -0.77 -1.79
N HIS A 305 22.61 -1.45 -1.94
CA HIS A 305 22.32 -2.73 -1.25
C HIS A 305 22.43 -2.72 0.29
N VAL A 306 22.22 -1.57 0.94
CA VAL A 306 22.24 -1.46 2.41
C VAL A 306 20.93 -0.82 2.89
N ALA A 307 20.03 -1.64 3.43
CA ALA A 307 18.91 -1.18 4.23
C ALA A 307 19.42 -0.85 5.65
N GLU A 308 20.04 0.31 5.84
CA GLU A 308 20.24 0.84 7.19
C GLU A 308 19.04 1.73 7.56
N PRO A 309 18.31 1.43 8.66
CA PRO A 309 17.19 2.25 9.09
C PRO A 309 17.71 3.60 9.59
N VAL A 310 17.58 4.64 8.76
CA VAL A 310 18.05 5.99 9.09
C VAL A 310 16.98 6.80 9.83
N GLY A 311 16.61 6.33 11.02
CA GLY A 311 16.05 7.18 12.08
C GLY A 311 14.60 7.67 11.94
N GLU A 312 13.91 7.57 13.08
CA GLU A 312 12.59 8.14 13.46
C GLU A 312 11.34 7.38 12.95
N GLU A 313 10.93 6.43 13.80
CA GLU A 313 9.64 5.73 13.84
C GLU A 313 8.44 6.69 13.68
N PHE A 314 7.52 6.34 12.77
CA PHE A 314 6.13 6.76 12.84
C PHE A 314 5.22 5.56 12.63
N MET A 315 4.43 5.26 13.66
CA MET A 315 3.42 4.20 13.71
C MET A 315 2.16 4.66 12.96
N VAL A 316 1.69 3.86 12.01
CA VAL A 316 0.31 3.92 11.49
C VAL A 316 -0.22 2.49 11.46
N SER A 317 -1.26 2.23 12.26
CA SER A 317 -1.96 0.96 12.36
C SER A 317 -2.98 0.82 11.24
N ALA A 318 -2.90 -0.23 10.45
CA ALA A 318 -3.97 -0.70 9.60
C ALA A 318 -4.09 -2.21 9.82
N GLU A 319 -4.97 -2.62 10.73
CA GLU A 319 -5.28 -4.04 10.96
C GLU A 319 -6.12 -4.54 9.78
N GLY A 320 -5.58 -5.47 8.99
CA GLY A 320 -6.31 -6.17 7.94
C GLY A 320 -6.62 -7.60 8.36
N GLU A 321 -7.89 -7.95 8.50
CA GLU A 321 -8.36 -9.31 8.77
C GLU A 321 -8.78 -9.97 7.44
N VAL A 322 -8.32 -11.21 7.18
CA VAL A 322 -8.77 -12.00 6.02
C VAL A 322 -9.60 -13.18 6.54
N ILE A 323 -10.87 -13.25 6.16
CA ILE A 323 -11.81 -14.33 6.51
C ILE A 323 -11.88 -15.35 5.36
N TYR A 324 -12.10 -16.61 5.73
CA TYR A 324 -12.14 -17.82 4.89
C TYR A 324 -13.32 -17.87 3.93
#